data_AF-A0AAR2M5U1-F1
#
_entry.id   AF-A0AAR2M5U1-F1
#
_cell.length_a   1.000
_cell.length_b   1.000
_cell.length_c   1.000
_cell.angle_alpha   90.00
_cell.angle_beta   90.00
_cell.angle_gamma   90.00
#
_symmetry.space_group_name_H-M   'P 1'
#
loop_
_entity.id
_entity.type
_entity.pdbx_description
1 polymer ?
#
loop_
_entity_poly.entity_id
_entity_poly.type
_entity_poly.pdbx_seq_one_letter_code
_entity_poly.pdbx_strand_id
1 'polypeptide(L)'
;MDACIVIITLVVTVVYTFSSFSGADLIPRLVSILRALRIIILVRVFRLASQKKELEKVTRRMVSENKRRYQKDGFDLDLTYVTDRVIAMSFPSSGKQALYRNPIKEVARFLDTKHPDHYRVYNLCSEKGYDPVFFHYRMERVMIDDHNVPSLEDMLSYTASVREWMAADPLNIIAIHCKGGKGRTGTMVCTWLIDSDQFESAQDSLDYFGERRTDKSMSSKFQGVETPSQSRYVGYYEIMKNSYDRQLPPPKSLKIKSLRIHSIAGVGKGNGSDLKVRIIVKKEQVFQCVCAKQENCAVSTAFKDVEFILNWIGRVLCSFLLYFTLQSGDSFTMYFTSCSQMLEGLPKGYEDCPFYFWFNTSFVENNKLYLSREELDNPHKSKTWDIYKEDFGVTLSFSDP
;
A
#
# COMPACT_ATOMS: atom_id res chain seq x y z
N MET A 1 40.55 19.14 -13.21
CA MET A 1 41.86 18.99 -12.54
C MET A 1 42.25 17.52 -12.40
N ASP A 2 41.41 16.66 -11.83
CA ASP A 2 41.76 15.26 -11.53
C ASP A 2 42.11 14.38 -12.74
N ALA A 3 41.42 14.54 -13.87
CA ALA A 3 41.74 13.82 -15.10
C ALA A 3 43.11 14.23 -15.68
N CYS A 4 43.45 15.52 -15.59
CA CYS A 4 44.75 16.04 -16.06
C CYS A 4 45.88 15.53 -15.17
N ILE A 5 45.69 15.47 -13.85
CA ILE A 5 46.69 14.95 -12.91
C ILE A 5 46.96 13.46 -13.20
N VAL A 6 45.91 12.68 -13.48
CA VAL A 6 46.03 11.25 -13.83
C VAL A 6 46.75 11.05 -15.17
N ILE A 7 46.49 11.90 -16.17
CA ILE A 7 47.14 11.82 -17.48
C ILE A 7 48.61 12.22 -17.39
N ILE A 8 48.92 13.31 -16.68
CA ILE A 8 50.30 13.79 -16.50
C ILE A 8 51.14 12.77 -15.72
N THR A 9 50.60 12.19 -14.64
CA THR A 9 51.32 11.16 -13.88
C THR A 9 51.52 9.87 -14.68
N LEU A 10 50.58 9.50 -15.55
CA LEU A 10 50.73 8.38 -16.47
C LEU A 10 51.84 8.65 -17.50
N VAL A 11 51.86 9.84 -18.10
CA VAL A 11 52.86 10.22 -19.12
C VAL A 11 54.26 10.28 -18.51
N VAL A 12 54.43 10.89 -17.34
CA VAL A 12 55.73 10.93 -16.64
C VAL A 12 56.22 9.52 -16.31
N THR A 13 55.34 8.62 -15.87
CA THR A 13 55.68 7.23 -15.56
C THR A 13 56.10 6.46 -16.81
N VAL A 14 55.40 6.65 -17.94
CA VAL A 14 55.73 6.05 -19.23
C VAL A 14 57.09 6.55 -19.72
N VAL A 15 57.32 7.87 -19.73
CA VAL A 15 58.59 8.46 -20.17
C VAL A 15 59.76 7.93 -19.32
N TYR A 16 59.60 7.85 -18.00
CA TYR A 16 60.62 7.35 -17.10
C TYR A 16 60.93 5.85 -17.31
N THR A 17 59.93 5.05 -17.70
CA THR A 17 60.11 3.61 -18.02
C THR A 17 60.79 3.33 -19.36
N PHE A 18 60.70 4.24 -20.34
CA PHE A 18 61.28 4.06 -21.68
C PHE A 18 62.70 4.65 -21.83
N SER A 19 63.16 5.46 -20.87
CA SER A 19 64.58 5.84 -20.76
C SER A 19 65.44 4.67 -20.26
N SER A 20 66.20 4.05 -21.18
CA SER A 20 67.10 2.90 -20.97
C SER A 20 68.25 3.20 -20.01
N PHE A 21 68.60 2.25 -19.11
CA PHE A 21 69.98 1.86 -18.72
C PHE A 21 69.97 0.61 -17.82
N SER A 22 70.76 -0.41 -18.23
CA SER A 22 71.39 -1.55 -17.50
C SER A 22 70.56 -2.49 -16.58
N GLY A 23 70.73 -3.81 -16.81
CA GLY A 23 69.89 -4.92 -16.34
C GLY A 23 69.98 -5.35 -14.87
N ALA A 24 70.57 -4.56 -13.96
CA ALA A 24 70.54 -4.84 -12.51
C ALA A 24 69.44 -4.06 -11.76
N ASP A 25 68.84 -3.04 -12.39
CA ASP A 25 67.82 -2.16 -11.78
C ASP A 25 66.36 -2.56 -12.11
N LEU A 26 66.15 -3.71 -12.76
CA LEU A 26 64.82 -4.10 -13.25
C LEU A 26 63.86 -4.46 -12.10
N ILE A 27 64.37 -5.09 -11.03
CA ILE A 27 63.55 -5.59 -9.91
C ILE A 27 62.94 -4.45 -9.08
N PRO A 28 63.69 -3.42 -8.62
CA PRO A 28 63.13 -2.27 -7.91
C PRO A 28 62.12 -1.47 -8.76
N ARG A 29 62.36 -1.37 -10.07
CA ARG A 29 61.48 -0.68 -11.02
C ARG A 29 60.18 -1.45 -11.26
N LEU A 30 60.25 -2.78 -11.42
CA LEU A 30 59.08 -3.64 -11.54
C LEU A 30 58.20 -3.59 -10.27
N VAL A 31 58.82 -3.58 -9.07
CA VAL A 31 58.11 -3.41 -7.80
C VAL A 31 57.39 -2.06 -7.74
N SER A 32 58.03 -0.98 -8.24
CA SER A 32 57.43 0.35 -8.30
C SER A 32 56.25 0.43 -9.27
N ILE A 33 56.37 -0.21 -10.44
CA ILE A 33 55.29 -0.34 -11.44
C ILE A 33 54.12 -1.16 -10.87
N LEU A 34 54.39 -2.29 -10.20
CA LEU A 34 53.37 -3.11 -9.57
C LEU A 34 52.66 -2.37 -8.42
N ARG A 35 53.37 -1.52 -7.66
CA ARG A 35 52.76 -0.63 -6.65
C ARG A 35 51.85 0.42 -7.28
N ALA A 36 52.27 1.06 -8.38
CA ALA A 36 51.44 2.02 -9.11
C ALA A 36 50.19 1.35 -9.71
N LEU A 37 50.33 0.16 -10.31
CA LEU A 37 49.21 -0.66 -10.79
C LEU A 37 48.25 -1.03 -9.66
N ARG A 38 48.77 -1.40 -8.48
CA ARG A 38 47.95 -1.72 -7.30
C ARG A 38 47.14 -0.50 -6.85
N ILE A 39 47.73 0.70 -6.85
CA ILE A 39 47.02 1.95 -6.53
C ILE A 39 45.93 2.24 -7.57
N ILE A 40 46.21 2.08 -8.87
CA ILE A 40 45.22 2.27 -9.94
C ILE A 40 44.05 1.29 -9.80
N ILE A 41 44.34 0.02 -9.49
CA ILE A 41 43.32 -1.00 -9.23
C ILE A 41 42.48 -0.62 -8.00
N LEU A 42 43.11 -0.22 -6.90
CA LEU A 42 42.40 0.23 -5.69
C LEU A 42 41.51 1.44 -5.96
N VAL A 43 41.99 2.43 -6.71
CA VAL A 43 41.20 3.61 -7.11
C VAL A 43 40.02 3.21 -8.00
N ARG A 44 40.22 2.28 -8.95
CA ARG A 44 39.12 1.75 -9.78
C ARG A 44 38.09 0.99 -8.94
N VAL A 45 38.53 0.14 -8.02
CA VAL A 45 37.65 -0.59 -7.09
C VAL A 45 36.86 0.38 -6.22
N PHE A 46 37.52 1.39 -5.65
CA PHE A 46 36.84 2.41 -4.84
C PHE A 46 35.83 3.22 -5.66
N ARG A 47 36.18 3.59 -6.90
CA ARG A 47 35.27 4.30 -7.81
C ARG A 47 34.05 3.45 -8.17
N LEU A 48 34.24 2.18 -8.50
CA LEU A 48 33.14 1.24 -8.76
C LEU A 48 32.26 1.03 -7.52
N ALA A 49 32.86 0.91 -6.33
CA ALA A 49 32.13 0.79 -5.07
C ALA A 49 31.30 2.05 -4.77
N SER A 50 31.88 3.24 -5.01
CA SER A 50 31.18 4.52 -4.85
C SER A 50 30.02 4.65 -5.85
N GLN A 51 30.24 4.35 -7.13
CA GLN A 51 29.19 4.34 -8.15
C GLN A 51 28.04 3.39 -7.82
N LYS A 52 28.35 2.18 -7.32
CA LYS A 52 27.35 1.23 -6.85
C LYS A 52 26.54 1.81 -5.69
N LYS A 53 27.19 2.43 -4.70
CA LYS A 53 26.51 3.04 -3.53
C LYS A 53 25.58 4.18 -3.93
N GLU A 54 25.99 5.02 -4.87
CA GLU A 54 25.14 6.09 -5.40
C GLU A 54 23.95 5.53 -6.20
N LEU A 55 24.15 4.48 -7.00
CA LEU A 55 23.06 3.80 -7.70
C LEU A 55 22.01 3.21 -6.73
N GLU A 56 22.45 2.58 -5.65
CA GLU A 56 21.56 2.09 -4.59
C GLU A 56 20.75 3.23 -3.95
N LYS A 57 21.38 4.36 -3.64
CA LYS A 57 20.67 5.53 -3.09
C LYS A 57 19.62 6.07 -4.06
N VAL A 58 19.99 6.24 -5.34
CA VAL A 58 19.09 6.76 -6.37
C VAL A 58 17.91 5.81 -6.58
N THR A 59 18.16 4.50 -6.67
CA THR A 59 17.08 3.50 -6.83
C THR A 59 16.14 3.46 -5.62
N ARG A 60 16.66 3.54 -4.38
CA ARG A 60 15.83 3.64 -3.17
C ARG A 60 14.98 4.91 -3.14
N ARG A 61 15.54 6.06 -3.56
CA ARG A 61 14.80 7.32 -3.65
C ARG A 61 13.67 7.24 -4.68
N MET A 62 13.94 6.68 -5.86
CA MET A 62 12.90 6.47 -6.89
C MET A 62 11.74 5.60 -6.39
N VAL A 63 12.04 4.49 -5.70
CA VAL A 63 11.01 3.59 -5.15
C VAL A 63 10.24 4.22 -3.97
N SER A 64 10.84 5.19 -3.29
CA SER A 64 10.18 5.89 -2.20
C SER A 64 9.21 6.95 -2.70
N GLU A 65 9.35 7.42 -3.94
CA GLU A 65 8.60 8.58 -4.45
C GLU A 65 8.73 9.76 -3.46
N ASN A 66 7.62 10.39 -3.06
CA ASN A 66 7.57 11.48 -2.08
C ASN A 66 7.33 11.03 -0.63
N LYS A 67 7.60 9.77 -0.29
CA LYS A 67 7.54 9.30 1.10
C LYS A 67 8.66 9.93 1.92
N ARG A 68 8.35 10.33 3.16
CA ARG A 68 9.39 10.82 4.09
C ARG A 68 10.37 9.70 4.43
N ARG A 69 11.66 9.93 4.16
CA ARG A 69 12.75 9.01 4.48
C ARG A 69 13.49 9.48 5.74
N TYR A 70 13.92 8.54 6.57
CA TYR A 70 14.82 8.81 7.68
C TYR A 70 16.25 8.91 7.16
N GLN A 71 16.81 10.12 7.14
CA GLN A 71 18.15 10.43 6.66
C GLN A 71 19.00 11.12 7.73
N LYS A 72 19.18 10.46 8.89
CA LYS A 72 19.93 10.99 10.04
C LYS A 72 20.81 9.88 10.64
N ASP A 73 21.84 10.26 11.40
CA ASP A 73 22.69 9.34 12.18
C ASP A 73 23.31 8.18 11.38
N GLY A 74 23.63 8.44 10.10
CA GLY A 74 24.18 7.43 9.20
C GLY A 74 23.18 6.40 8.67
N PHE A 75 21.87 6.65 8.83
CA PHE A 75 20.80 5.84 8.25
C PHE A 75 20.15 6.56 7.05
N ASP A 76 19.77 5.79 6.02
CA ASP A 76 18.91 6.25 4.91
C ASP A 76 17.85 5.18 4.64
N LEU A 77 16.73 5.27 5.36
CA LEU A 77 15.66 4.28 5.35
C LEU A 77 14.33 4.92 4.96
N ASP A 78 13.52 4.21 4.18
CA ASP A 78 12.12 4.55 3.98
C ASP A 78 11.33 4.17 5.24
N LEU A 79 11.44 5.05 6.23
CA LEU A 79 10.98 4.91 7.59
C LEU A 79 10.56 6.30 8.09
N THR A 80 9.44 6.36 8.79
CA THR A 80 8.87 7.60 9.32
C THR A 80 8.37 7.33 10.73
N TYR A 81 8.75 8.19 11.68
CA TYR A 81 8.06 8.29 12.96
C TYR A 81 6.74 9.02 12.73
N VAL A 82 5.64 8.28 12.78
CA VAL A 82 4.29 8.85 12.73
C VAL A 82 4.03 9.59 14.04
N THR A 83 4.40 8.97 15.15
CA THR A 83 4.57 9.58 16.47
C THR A 83 5.92 9.13 17.04
N ASP A 84 6.29 9.60 18.23
CA ASP A 84 7.56 9.21 18.86
C ASP A 84 7.67 7.70 19.13
N ARG A 85 6.53 7.02 19.30
CA ARG A 85 6.46 5.57 19.62
C ARG A 85 5.83 4.72 18.51
N VAL A 86 5.48 5.30 17.37
CA VAL A 86 4.84 4.59 16.24
C VAL A 86 5.61 4.88 14.95
N ILE A 87 6.23 3.84 14.41
CA ILE A 87 7.00 3.89 13.17
C ILE A 87 6.19 3.25 12.03
N ALA A 88 6.14 3.94 10.89
CA ALA A 88 5.69 3.40 9.61
C ALA A 88 6.89 3.26 8.67
N MET A 89 7.08 2.09 8.07
CA MET A 89 8.19 1.85 7.13
C MET A 89 7.78 0.98 5.94
N SER A 90 8.61 0.96 4.90
CA SER A 90 8.48 -0.05 3.83
C SER A 90 9.21 -1.34 4.15
N PHE A 91 8.89 -2.38 3.38
CA PHE A 91 9.34 -3.75 3.63
C PHE A 91 10.86 -3.87 3.80
N PRO A 92 11.34 -4.45 4.93
CA PRO A 92 12.74 -4.78 5.12
C PRO A 92 13.11 -5.98 4.25
N SER A 93 14.00 -5.77 3.29
CA SER A 93 14.31 -6.73 2.24
C SER A 93 15.72 -7.30 2.34
N SER A 94 15.90 -8.49 1.79
CA SER A 94 17.19 -9.16 1.64
C SER A 94 17.54 -9.37 0.16
N GLY A 95 18.78 -9.79 -0.11
CA GLY A 95 19.25 -10.11 -1.46
C GLY A 95 19.14 -8.93 -2.44
N LYS A 96 18.75 -9.20 -3.69
CA LYS A 96 18.65 -8.19 -4.76
C LYS A 96 17.61 -7.10 -4.47
N GLN A 97 16.59 -7.38 -3.66
CA GLN A 97 15.57 -6.38 -3.30
C GLN A 97 16.10 -5.30 -2.36
N ALA A 98 17.21 -5.55 -1.65
CA ALA A 98 17.87 -4.55 -0.79
C ALA A 98 18.57 -3.43 -1.59
N LEU A 99 18.75 -3.60 -2.90
CA LEU A 99 19.27 -2.54 -3.78
C LEU A 99 18.32 -1.35 -3.82
N TYR A 100 17.01 -1.62 -3.88
CA TYR A 100 15.99 -0.58 -4.09
C TYR A 100 14.97 -0.44 -2.95
N ARG A 101 15.06 -1.27 -1.90
CA ARG A 101 14.28 -1.15 -0.65
C ARG A 101 15.21 -1.09 0.57
N ASN A 102 14.61 -0.95 1.75
CA ASN A 102 15.30 -0.97 3.03
C ASN A 102 16.03 -2.30 3.23
N PRO A 103 17.37 -2.33 3.33
CA PRO A 103 18.08 -3.56 3.69
C PRO A 103 17.67 -4.00 5.09
N ILE A 104 17.23 -5.25 5.26
CA ILE A 104 16.73 -5.75 6.57
C ILE A 104 17.77 -5.58 7.69
N LYS A 105 19.05 -5.80 7.39
CA LYS A 105 20.14 -5.62 8.35
C LYS A 105 20.29 -4.17 8.81
N GLU A 106 20.03 -3.20 7.93
CA GLU A 106 20.07 -1.78 8.29
C GLU A 106 18.85 -1.37 9.11
N VAL A 107 17.67 -1.97 8.85
CA VAL A 107 16.48 -1.76 9.67
C VAL A 107 16.67 -2.35 11.06
N ALA A 108 17.20 -3.57 11.15
CA ALA A 108 17.56 -4.19 12.44
C ALA A 108 18.59 -3.33 13.20
N ARG A 109 19.68 -2.93 12.54
CA ARG A 109 20.68 -2.01 13.11
C ARG A 109 20.05 -0.71 13.61
N PHE A 110 19.12 -0.14 12.86
CA PHE A 110 18.42 1.08 13.25
C PHE A 110 17.61 0.87 14.53
N LEU A 111 16.78 -0.16 14.58
CA LEU A 111 15.93 -0.46 15.72
C LEU A 111 16.76 -0.83 16.96
N ASP A 112 17.81 -1.65 16.81
CA ASP A 112 18.69 -2.03 17.90
C ASP A 112 19.51 -0.83 18.44
N THR A 113 19.89 0.12 17.57
CA THR A 113 20.64 1.31 17.99
C THR A 113 19.74 2.34 18.68
N LYS A 114 18.51 2.52 18.18
CA LYS A 114 17.61 3.60 18.62
C LYS A 114 16.65 3.18 19.74
N HIS A 115 16.27 1.90 19.76
CA HIS A 115 15.25 1.34 20.65
C HIS A 115 15.70 -0.02 21.19
N PRO A 116 16.88 -0.14 21.83
CA PRO A 116 17.42 -1.43 22.27
C PRO A 116 16.38 -2.16 23.14
N ASP A 117 15.99 -3.35 22.71
CA ASP A 117 14.97 -4.21 23.35
C ASP A 117 13.55 -3.64 23.53
N HIS A 118 13.31 -2.41 23.08
CA HIS A 118 12.06 -1.68 23.23
C HIS A 118 11.27 -1.54 21.92
N TYR A 119 11.44 -2.46 20.96
CA TYR A 119 10.63 -2.46 19.73
C TYR A 119 9.94 -3.79 19.43
N ARG A 120 8.77 -3.71 18.81
CA ARG A 120 8.08 -4.83 18.16
C ARG A 120 7.71 -4.50 16.71
N VAL A 121 7.97 -5.43 15.79
CA VAL A 121 7.72 -5.24 14.37
C VAL A 121 6.42 -5.93 13.93
N TYR A 122 5.57 -5.22 13.20
CA TYR A 122 4.34 -5.79 12.62
C TYR A 122 4.46 -5.85 11.09
N ASN A 123 4.48 -7.07 10.55
CA ASN A 123 4.52 -7.33 9.12
C ASN A 123 3.12 -7.59 8.58
N LEU A 124 2.61 -6.64 7.79
CA LEU A 124 1.26 -6.67 7.23
C LEU A 124 1.17 -7.39 5.87
N CYS A 125 2.26 -8.00 5.38
CA CYS A 125 2.26 -8.68 4.09
C CYS A 125 1.76 -10.12 4.23
N SER A 126 0.67 -10.45 3.52
CA SER A 126 0.30 -11.84 3.28
C SER A 126 1.31 -12.52 2.35
N GLU A 127 1.80 -11.77 1.35
CA GLU A 127 2.59 -12.29 0.24
C GLU A 127 4.09 -12.48 0.55
N LYS A 128 4.57 -11.90 1.65
CA LYS A 128 6.00 -11.82 1.98
C LYS A 128 6.30 -11.93 3.47
N GLY A 129 7.33 -12.71 3.78
CA GLY A 129 7.94 -12.79 5.10
C GLY A 129 9.46 -12.70 5.01
N TYR A 130 10.09 -12.77 6.17
CA TYR A 130 11.53 -12.87 6.37
C TYR A 130 11.79 -13.63 7.67
N ASP A 131 13.03 -14.04 7.91
CA ASP A 131 13.41 -14.73 9.12
C ASP A 131 13.21 -13.80 10.35
N PRO A 132 12.39 -14.18 11.35
CA PRO A 132 12.17 -13.36 12.54
C PRO A 132 13.42 -13.15 13.39
N VAL A 133 14.50 -13.94 13.19
CA VAL A 133 15.77 -13.79 13.91
C VAL A 133 16.38 -12.39 13.72
N PHE A 134 16.12 -11.72 12.60
CA PHE A 134 16.61 -10.36 12.34
C PHE A 134 16.10 -9.32 13.35
N PHE A 135 14.98 -9.61 14.00
CA PHE A 135 14.32 -8.73 14.96
C PHE A 135 14.18 -9.40 16.32
N HIS A 136 15.08 -10.34 16.65
CA HIS A 136 15.11 -11.06 17.94
C HIS A 136 13.77 -11.72 18.29
N TYR A 137 13.04 -12.21 17.28
CA TYR A 137 11.69 -12.78 17.41
C TYR A 137 10.63 -11.82 17.98
N ARG A 138 10.92 -10.51 18.11
CA ARG A 138 9.97 -9.45 18.47
C ARG A 138 9.19 -8.97 17.25
N MET A 139 8.53 -9.89 16.56
CA MET A 139 7.72 -9.56 15.41
C MET A 139 6.43 -10.38 15.32
N GLU A 140 5.40 -9.79 14.73
CA GLU A 140 4.10 -10.42 14.49
C GLU A 140 3.64 -10.18 13.05
N ARG A 141 2.81 -11.09 12.52
CA ARG A 141 2.24 -10.96 11.16
C ARG A 141 0.75 -10.74 11.23
N VAL A 142 0.26 -9.81 10.42
CA VAL A 142 -1.16 -9.63 10.11
C VAL A 142 -1.31 -9.81 8.60
N MET A 143 -2.14 -10.77 8.16
CA MET A 143 -2.10 -11.25 6.78
C MET A 143 -3.01 -10.45 5.86
N ILE A 144 -2.55 -9.26 5.44
CA ILE A 144 -3.34 -8.35 4.60
C ILE A 144 -2.85 -8.39 3.15
N ASP A 145 -3.75 -8.71 2.21
CA ASP A 145 -3.45 -8.72 0.77
C ASP A 145 -3.21 -7.29 0.25
N ASP A 146 -2.36 -7.14 -0.78
CA ASP A 146 -2.00 -5.82 -1.33
C ASP A 146 -3.26 -5.07 -1.80
N HIS A 147 -3.39 -3.79 -1.43
CA HIS A 147 -4.58 -2.94 -1.68
C HIS A 147 -5.91 -3.38 -1.04
N ASN A 148 -5.92 -4.41 -0.19
CA ASN A 148 -7.10 -4.88 0.52
C ASN A 148 -7.09 -4.43 2.00
N VAL A 149 -8.07 -4.93 2.76
CA VAL A 149 -8.31 -4.65 4.18
C VAL A 149 -8.08 -5.90 5.04
N PRO A 150 -7.71 -5.76 6.32
CA PRO A 150 -7.75 -6.86 7.29
C PRO A 150 -9.19 -7.28 7.61
N SER A 151 -9.40 -8.45 8.23
CA SER A 151 -10.67 -8.71 8.91
C SER A 151 -10.80 -7.85 10.16
N LEU A 152 -12.03 -7.68 10.66
CA LEU A 152 -12.24 -6.94 11.91
C LEU A 152 -11.65 -7.70 13.11
N GLU A 153 -11.65 -9.04 13.09
CA GLU A 153 -10.99 -9.87 14.10
C GLU A 153 -9.48 -9.66 14.10
N ASP A 154 -8.86 -9.57 12.92
CA ASP A 154 -7.42 -9.31 12.79
C ASP A 154 -7.08 -7.92 13.33
N MET A 155 -7.94 -6.92 13.12
CA MET A 155 -7.76 -5.58 13.69
C MET A 155 -7.83 -5.59 15.22
N LEU A 156 -8.81 -6.28 15.80
CA LEU A 156 -8.95 -6.41 17.26
C LEU A 156 -7.78 -7.19 17.88
N SER A 157 -7.36 -8.28 17.23
CA SER A 157 -6.21 -9.09 17.68
C SER A 157 -4.92 -8.28 17.63
N TYR A 158 -4.71 -7.54 16.53
CA TYR A 158 -3.58 -6.63 16.38
C TYR A 158 -3.55 -5.57 17.50
N THR A 159 -4.66 -4.86 17.74
CA THR A 159 -4.65 -3.81 18.76
C THR A 159 -4.51 -4.36 20.17
N ALA A 160 -5.05 -5.55 20.47
CA ALA A 160 -4.80 -6.24 21.73
C ALA A 160 -3.30 -6.54 21.93
N SER A 161 -2.62 -7.09 20.92
CA SER A 161 -1.17 -7.36 20.96
C SER A 161 -0.35 -6.07 21.12
N VAL A 162 -0.75 -4.99 20.43
CA VAL A 162 -0.11 -3.68 20.56
C VAL A 162 -0.33 -3.10 21.95
N ARG A 163 -1.55 -3.14 22.51
CA ARG A 163 -1.84 -2.66 23.87
C ARG A 163 -0.97 -3.37 24.90
N GLU A 164 -0.90 -4.70 24.85
CA GLU A 164 -0.07 -5.50 25.74
C GLU A 164 1.40 -5.09 25.65
N TRP A 165 1.94 -5.00 24.44
CA TRP A 165 3.32 -4.58 24.21
C TRP A 165 3.60 -3.16 24.72
N MET A 166 2.72 -2.20 24.40
CA MET A 166 2.92 -0.79 24.73
C MET A 166 2.74 -0.50 26.22
N ALA A 167 1.94 -1.32 26.93
CA ALA A 167 1.73 -1.23 28.37
C ALA A 167 2.87 -1.86 29.18
N ALA A 168 3.61 -2.82 28.61
CA ALA A 168 4.70 -3.50 29.30
C ALA A 168 5.87 -2.58 29.67
N ASP A 169 6.14 -1.54 28.87
CA ASP A 169 7.18 -0.55 29.16
C ASP A 169 6.87 0.81 28.47
N PRO A 170 7.01 1.96 29.16
CA PRO A 170 6.81 3.28 28.56
C PRO A 170 7.77 3.62 27.40
N LEU A 171 8.93 2.95 27.31
CA LEU A 171 9.89 3.10 26.22
C LEU A 171 9.53 2.26 24.99
N ASN A 172 8.60 1.31 25.12
CA ASN A 172 8.25 0.43 24.01
C ASN A 172 7.67 1.20 22.82
N ILE A 173 8.12 0.85 21.62
CA ILE A 173 7.64 1.38 20.34
C ILE A 173 7.18 0.24 19.45
N ILE A 174 6.37 0.58 18.44
CA ILE A 174 5.98 -0.36 17.38
C ILE A 174 6.48 0.13 16.02
N ALA A 175 6.93 -0.82 15.20
CA ALA A 175 7.32 -0.58 13.81
C ALA A 175 6.44 -1.38 12.86
N ILE A 176 5.57 -0.70 12.13
CA ILE A 176 4.55 -1.31 11.29
C ILE A 176 4.96 -1.15 9.82
N HIS A 177 4.91 -2.23 9.06
CA HIS A 177 5.27 -2.19 7.65
C HIS A 177 4.40 -3.10 6.80
N CYS A 178 4.29 -2.74 5.53
CA CYS A 178 3.79 -3.61 4.47
C CYS A 178 4.81 -3.62 3.34
N LYS A 179 4.37 -3.85 2.10
CA LYS A 179 5.24 -3.74 0.92
C LYS A 179 5.70 -2.30 0.68
N GLY A 180 4.78 -1.35 0.65
CA GLY A 180 5.06 0.06 0.32
C GLY A 180 5.19 0.99 1.52
N GLY A 181 4.70 0.58 2.70
CA GLY A 181 4.56 1.45 3.87
C GLY A 181 3.51 2.54 3.67
N LYS A 182 2.43 2.26 2.92
CA LYS A 182 1.36 3.19 2.54
C LYS A 182 0.00 2.65 3.00
N GLY A 183 -0.87 2.15 2.10
CA GLY A 183 -2.24 1.71 2.38
C GLY A 183 -2.41 0.84 3.63
N ARG A 184 -2.00 -0.43 3.56
CA ARG A 184 -2.08 -1.38 4.68
C ARG A 184 -1.45 -0.84 5.99
N THR A 185 -0.28 -0.22 5.87
CA THR A 185 0.43 0.36 7.03
C THR A 185 -0.36 1.50 7.65
N GLY A 186 -0.90 2.39 6.83
CA GLY A 186 -1.74 3.50 7.26
C GLY A 186 -3.00 3.01 7.94
N THR A 187 -3.68 1.99 7.41
CA THR A 187 -4.85 1.37 8.04
C THR A 187 -4.54 0.94 9.47
N MET A 188 -3.48 0.15 9.69
CA MET A 188 -3.17 -0.38 11.03
C MET A 188 -2.58 0.69 11.96
N VAL A 189 -1.81 1.64 11.43
CA VAL A 189 -1.32 2.80 12.20
C VAL A 189 -2.49 3.65 12.69
N CYS A 190 -3.42 4.03 11.82
CA CYS A 190 -4.59 4.84 12.18
C CYS A 190 -5.50 4.09 13.15
N THR A 191 -5.69 2.79 12.94
CA THR A 191 -6.39 1.91 13.89
C THR A 191 -5.78 1.99 15.29
N TRP A 192 -4.45 1.91 15.41
CA TRP A 192 -3.78 2.07 16.70
C TRP A 192 -3.91 3.49 17.28
N LEU A 193 -3.81 4.53 16.46
CA LEU A 193 -3.99 5.91 16.90
C LEU A 193 -5.38 6.15 17.49
N ILE A 194 -6.41 5.55 16.90
CA ILE A 194 -7.78 5.54 17.42
C ILE A 194 -7.87 4.70 18.69
N ASP A 195 -7.32 3.48 18.70
CA ASP A 195 -7.36 2.56 19.84
C ASP A 195 -6.70 3.15 21.10
N SER A 196 -5.60 3.87 20.92
CA SER A 196 -4.82 4.48 22.00
C SER A 196 -5.26 5.89 22.38
N ASP A 197 -6.46 6.32 21.96
CA ASP A 197 -7.06 7.62 22.28
C ASP A 197 -6.21 8.84 21.88
N GLN A 198 -5.27 8.66 20.93
CA GLN A 198 -4.50 9.77 20.37
C GLN A 198 -5.32 10.58 19.37
N PHE A 199 -6.32 9.94 18.78
CA PHE A 199 -7.31 10.54 17.89
C PHE A 199 -8.69 9.98 18.24
N GLU A 200 -9.71 10.83 18.15
CA GLU A 200 -11.11 10.43 18.34
C GLU A 200 -11.77 10.06 17.00
N SER A 201 -11.39 10.74 15.92
CA SER A 201 -11.95 10.61 14.56
C SER A 201 -11.05 9.81 13.64
N ALA A 202 -11.59 8.79 12.97
CA ALA A 202 -10.87 8.03 11.95
C ALA A 202 -10.36 8.94 10.83
N GLN A 203 -11.16 9.91 10.39
CA GLN A 203 -10.79 10.85 9.33
C GLN A 203 -9.56 11.67 9.72
N ASP A 204 -9.53 12.22 10.94
CA ASP A 204 -8.41 13.04 11.41
C ASP A 204 -7.13 12.21 11.53
N SER A 205 -7.25 10.96 11.97
CA SER A 205 -6.10 10.04 12.06
C SER A 205 -5.53 9.70 10.68
N LEU A 206 -6.39 9.53 9.67
CA LEU A 206 -6.02 9.23 8.28
C LEU A 206 -5.31 10.42 7.62
N ASP A 207 -5.83 11.63 7.84
CA ASP A 207 -5.24 12.86 7.34
C ASP A 207 -3.87 13.10 7.98
N TYR A 208 -3.79 12.97 9.31
CA TYR A 208 -2.55 13.05 10.06
C TYR A 208 -1.50 12.05 9.54
N PHE A 209 -1.88 10.78 9.36
CA PHE A 209 -0.98 9.77 8.81
C PHE A 209 -0.49 10.15 7.42
N GLY A 210 -1.39 10.60 6.54
CA GLY A 210 -1.05 11.06 5.21
C GLY A 210 -0.03 12.21 5.21
N GLU A 211 -0.20 13.18 6.09
CA GLU A 211 0.71 14.32 6.25
C GLU A 211 2.07 13.93 6.83
N ARG A 212 2.09 13.01 7.79
CA ARG A 212 3.33 12.49 8.36
C ARG A 212 4.09 11.62 7.38
N ARG A 213 3.39 10.78 6.61
CA ARG A 213 4.01 9.81 5.70
C ARG A 213 4.51 10.45 4.40
N THR A 214 3.86 11.51 3.95
CA THR A 214 4.10 12.16 2.67
C THR A 214 4.90 13.46 2.85
N ASP A 215 5.79 13.76 1.91
CA ASP A 215 6.39 15.07 1.76
C ASP A 215 5.72 15.83 0.60
N LYS A 216 4.82 16.76 0.94
CA LYS A 216 4.10 17.59 -0.06
C LYS A 216 5.04 18.55 -0.80
N SER A 217 6.26 18.82 -0.30
CA SER A 217 7.25 19.66 -1.00
C SER A 217 7.88 18.96 -2.20
N MET A 218 7.87 17.62 -2.21
CA MET A 218 8.47 16.79 -3.26
C MET A 218 7.45 16.37 -4.33
N SER A 219 6.17 16.30 -3.99
CA SER A 219 5.08 16.03 -4.93
C SER A 219 3.72 16.37 -4.29
N SER A 220 2.78 16.84 -5.09
CA SER A 220 1.37 17.01 -4.69
C SER A 220 0.61 15.68 -4.52
N LYS A 221 1.23 14.54 -4.89
CA LYS A 221 0.62 13.21 -4.77
C LYS A 221 0.47 12.83 -3.29
N PHE A 222 -0.75 12.75 -2.79
CA PHE A 222 -1.02 12.25 -1.44
C PHE A 222 -0.63 10.76 -1.32
N GLN A 223 0.08 10.39 -0.24
CA GLN A 223 0.53 9.01 0.02
C GLN A 223 0.16 8.55 1.45
N GLY A 224 -1.10 8.77 1.83
CA GLY A 224 -1.69 8.17 3.03
C GLY A 224 -2.24 6.77 2.77
N VAL A 225 -3.42 6.50 3.33
CA VAL A 225 -4.17 5.28 3.03
C VAL A 225 -4.58 5.26 1.55
N GLU A 226 -4.47 4.10 0.89
CA GLU A 226 -4.49 4.01 -0.58
C GLU A 226 -5.87 3.72 -1.16
N THR A 227 -6.76 3.08 -0.41
CA THR A 227 -8.09 2.70 -0.90
C THR A 227 -9.20 3.17 0.06
N PRO A 228 -10.35 3.61 -0.46
CA PRO A 228 -11.49 3.96 0.38
C PRO A 228 -11.96 2.84 1.30
N SER A 229 -11.87 1.58 0.86
CA SER A 229 -12.13 0.43 1.73
C SER A 229 -11.22 0.38 2.95
N GLN A 230 -9.94 0.71 2.81
CA GLN A 230 -9.01 0.80 3.94
C GLN A 230 -9.42 1.91 4.91
N SER A 231 -9.80 3.09 4.42
CA SER A 231 -10.30 4.19 5.27
C SER A 231 -11.60 3.82 5.99
N ARG A 232 -12.53 3.17 5.29
CA ARG A 232 -13.79 2.67 5.85
C ARG A 232 -13.55 1.72 7.02
N TYR A 233 -12.56 0.84 6.93
CA TYR A 233 -12.24 -0.10 8.00
C TYR A 233 -11.64 0.57 9.25
N VAL A 234 -10.93 1.70 9.08
CA VAL A 234 -10.54 2.53 10.24
C VAL A 234 -11.78 3.13 10.91
N GLY A 235 -12.76 3.60 10.13
CA GLY A 235 -14.05 4.07 10.64
C GLY A 235 -14.86 2.97 11.33
N TYR A 236 -14.87 1.74 10.79
CA TYR A 236 -15.47 0.60 11.47
C TYR A 236 -14.80 0.31 12.81
N TYR A 237 -13.47 0.42 12.88
CA TYR A 237 -12.75 0.23 14.13
C TYR A 237 -13.06 1.33 15.17
N GLU A 238 -13.17 2.60 14.74
CA GLU A 238 -13.63 3.69 15.60
C GLU A 238 -14.97 3.37 16.25
N ILE A 239 -15.94 2.89 15.46
CA ILE A 239 -17.25 2.46 15.96
C ILE A 239 -17.10 1.25 16.91
N MET A 240 -16.28 0.25 16.58
CA MET A 240 -16.06 -0.91 17.47
C MET A 240 -15.49 -0.49 18.83
N LYS A 241 -14.53 0.44 18.83
CA LYS A 241 -13.94 0.97 20.05
C LYS A 241 -14.97 1.74 20.87
N ASN A 242 -15.68 2.68 20.25
CA ASN A 242 -16.51 3.65 20.97
C ASN A 242 -17.89 3.09 21.36
N SER A 243 -18.50 2.27 20.50
CA SER A 243 -19.87 1.79 20.67
C SER A 243 -19.95 0.32 21.10
N TYR A 244 -18.89 -0.46 20.91
CA TYR A 244 -18.87 -1.90 21.18
C TYR A 244 -17.73 -2.34 22.11
N ASP A 245 -17.09 -1.41 22.82
CA ASP A 245 -16.00 -1.70 23.77
C ASP A 245 -14.92 -2.62 23.20
N ARG A 246 -14.48 -2.34 21.97
CA ARG A 246 -13.47 -3.12 21.22
C ARG A 246 -13.89 -4.58 21.03
N GLN A 247 -15.18 -4.81 20.81
CA GLN A 247 -15.74 -6.10 20.41
C GLN A 247 -16.33 -6.00 19.01
N LEU A 248 -16.52 -7.17 18.38
CA LEU A 248 -17.26 -7.23 17.13
C LEU A 248 -18.71 -6.82 17.37
N PRO A 249 -19.31 -6.00 16.48
CA PRO A 249 -20.74 -5.74 16.52
C PRO A 249 -21.53 -7.04 16.32
N PRO A 250 -22.78 -7.11 16.82
CA PRO A 250 -23.65 -8.25 16.57
C PRO A 250 -23.77 -8.54 15.07
N PRO A 251 -23.57 -9.79 14.65
CA PRO A 251 -23.47 -10.11 13.24
C PRO A 251 -24.85 -9.97 12.57
N LYS A 252 -24.91 -9.25 11.45
CA LYS A 252 -26.17 -8.98 10.74
C LYS A 252 -26.28 -9.85 9.49
N SER A 253 -27.22 -10.80 9.48
CA SER A 253 -27.58 -11.56 8.28
C SER A 253 -28.42 -10.71 7.35
N LEU A 254 -28.02 -10.57 6.09
CA LEU A 254 -28.70 -9.74 5.10
C LEU A 254 -28.78 -10.44 3.76
N LYS A 255 -29.90 -10.31 3.05
CA LYS A 255 -30.02 -10.73 1.65
C LYS A 255 -29.85 -9.50 0.76
N ILE A 256 -28.97 -9.57 -0.24
CA ILE A 256 -28.86 -8.45 -1.20
C ILE A 256 -30.05 -8.52 -2.14
N LYS A 257 -31.00 -7.60 -2.00
CA LYS A 257 -32.19 -7.51 -2.86
C LYS A 257 -31.84 -6.91 -4.21
N SER A 258 -31.12 -5.79 -4.20
CA SER A 258 -30.73 -5.14 -5.43
C SER A 258 -29.41 -4.39 -5.37
N LEU A 259 -28.68 -4.41 -6.47
CA LEU A 259 -27.51 -3.57 -6.73
C LEU A 259 -27.88 -2.53 -7.79
N ARG A 260 -27.56 -1.26 -7.55
CA ARG A 260 -27.84 -0.16 -8.47
C ARG A 260 -26.56 0.61 -8.75
N ILE A 261 -26.20 0.78 -10.03
CA ILE A 261 -25.10 1.66 -10.44
C ILE A 261 -25.69 2.96 -10.96
N HIS A 262 -25.24 4.08 -10.39
CA HIS A 262 -25.60 5.43 -10.79
C HIS A 262 -24.61 5.94 -11.84
N SER A 263 -25.10 6.72 -12.80
CA SER A 263 -24.29 7.35 -13.86
C SER A 263 -23.38 6.39 -14.61
N ILE A 264 -23.95 5.26 -15.05
CA ILE A 264 -23.24 4.26 -15.84
C ILE A 264 -22.97 4.72 -17.29
N ALA A 265 -23.57 5.82 -17.76
CA ALA A 265 -23.34 6.33 -19.11
C ALA A 265 -21.84 6.65 -19.32
N GLY A 266 -21.23 6.09 -20.36
CA GLY A 266 -19.78 6.21 -20.63
C GLY A 266 -18.90 5.22 -19.85
N VAL A 267 -19.46 4.43 -18.93
CA VAL A 267 -18.76 3.35 -18.23
C VAL A 267 -18.98 2.05 -19.01
N GLY A 268 -17.93 1.58 -19.69
CA GLY A 268 -18.00 0.37 -20.51
C GLY A 268 -18.97 0.58 -21.68
N LYS A 269 -19.97 -0.29 -21.82
CA LYS A 269 -21.03 -0.11 -22.83
C LYS A 269 -22.09 0.93 -22.45
N GLY A 270 -21.96 1.58 -21.29
CA GLY A 270 -22.89 2.62 -20.85
C GLY A 270 -24.24 2.10 -20.35
N ASN A 271 -24.42 0.78 -20.25
CA ASN A 271 -25.68 0.14 -19.90
C ASN A 271 -25.51 -1.04 -18.92
N GLY A 272 -24.28 -1.30 -18.46
CA GLY A 272 -23.94 -2.36 -17.52
C GLY A 272 -24.00 -3.78 -18.08
N SER A 273 -24.37 -3.98 -19.35
CA SER A 273 -24.43 -5.30 -19.99
C SER A 273 -23.06 -5.97 -20.06
N ASP A 274 -21.99 -5.20 -20.12
CA ASP A 274 -20.61 -5.69 -20.16
C ASP A 274 -20.02 -5.98 -18.77
N LEU A 275 -20.80 -5.84 -17.69
CA LEU A 275 -20.34 -6.09 -16.33
C LEU A 275 -20.56 -7.54 -15.89
N LYS A 276 -19.68 -7.98 -14.99
CA LYS A 276 -19.76 -9.21 -14.21
C LYS A 276 -19.49 -8.85 -12.77
N VAL A 277 -20.41 -9.18 -11.87
CA VAL A 277 -20.27 -8.92 -10.43
C VAL A 277 -19.91 -10.22 -9.74
N ARG A 278 -18.92 -10.17 -8.86
CA ARG A 278 -18.52 -11.27 -7.99
C ARG A 278 -18.59 -10.82 -6.55
N ILE A 279 -19.11 -11.67 -5.67
CA ILE A 279 -19.07 -11.47 -4.22
C ILE A 279 -18.13 -12.50 -3.65
N ILE A 280 -17.16 -12.03 -2.88
CA ILE A 280 -16.15 -12.84 -2.20
C ILE A 280 -16.34 -12.68 -0.69
N VAL A 281 -16.31 -13.81 0.01
CA VAL A 281 -16.37 -13.90 1.47
C VAL A 281 -15.26 -14.84 1.90
N LYS A 282 -14.43 -14.44 2.87
CA LYS A 282 -13.32 -15.27 3.37
C LYS A 282 -12.43 -15.85 2.25
N LYS A 283 -12.18 -15.05 1.20
CA LYS A 283 -11.40 -15.42 -0.01
C LYS A 283 -12.06 -16.48 -0.91
N GLU A 284 -13.30 -16.86 -0.65
CA GLU A 284 -14.10 -17.75 -1.51
C GLU A 284 -15.15 -16.96 -2.29
N GLN A 285 -15.28 -17.27 -3.58
CA GLN A 285 -16.34 -16.68 -4.40
C GLN A 285 -17.67 -17.35 -4.05
N VAL A 286 -18.54 -16.62 -3.36
CA VAL A 286 -19.85 -17.13 -2.92
C VAL A 286 -20.97 -16.81 -3.89
N PHE A 287 -20.79 -15.79 -4.74
CA PHE A 287 -21.78 -15.40 -5.74
C PHE A 287 -21.11 -14.80 -6.97
N GLN A 288 -21.76 -15.00 -8.12
CA GLN A 288 -21.37 -14.38 -9.38
C GLN A 288 -22.62 -14.13 -10.23
N CYS A 289 -22.72 -12.93 -10.81
CA CYS A 289 -23.66 -12.65 -11.88
C CYS A 289 -22.95 -12.16 -13.14
N VAL A 290 -23.49 -12.54 -14.29
CA VAL A 290 -22.98 -12.16 -15.61
C VAL A 290 -24.06 -11.39 -16.33
N CYS A 291 -23.91 -10.06 -16.37
CA CYS A 291 -24.97 -9.15 -16.77
C CYS A 291 -25.33 -9.31 -18.25
N ALA A 292 -24.33 -9.58 -19.11
CA ALA A 292 -24.53 -9.85 -20.53
C ALA A 292 -25.47 -11.03 -20.80
N LYS A 293 -25.40 -12.06 -19.95
CA LYS A 293 -26.20 -13.28 -20.06
C LYS A 293 -27.43 -13.27 -19.16
N GLN A 294 -27.58 -12.23 -18.32
CA GLN A 294 -28.54 -12.20 -17.21
C GLN A 294 -28.46 -13.48 -16.34
N GLU A 295 -27.24 -13.99 -16.16
CA GLU A 295 -26.98 -15.15 -15.32
C GLU A 295 -26.97 -14.69 -13.86
N ASN A 296 -27.82 -15.28 -13.02
CA ASN A 296 -28.02 -14.93 -11.61
C ASN A 296 -28.36 -13.45 -11.35
N CYS A 297 -28.80 -12.71 -12.38
CA CYS A 297 -29.24 -11.33 -12.25
C CYS A 297 -30.24 -10.99 -13.35
N ALA A 298 -31.20 -10.11 -13.06
CA ALA A 298 -32.00 -9.44 -14.09
C ALA A 298 -31.48 -8.01 -14.24
N VAL A 299 -31.18 -7.59 -15.47
CA VAL A 299 -30.62 -6.27 -15.76
C VAL A 299 -31.71 -5.39 -16.34
N SER A 300 -32.08 -4.32 -15.63
CA SER A 300 -32.96 -3.29 -16.16
C SER A 300 -32.22 -1.97 -16.28
N THR A 301 -32.15 -1.42 -17.49
CA THR A 301 -31.67 -0.06 -17.74
C THR A 301 -32.86 0.87 -17.79
N ALA A 302 -33.09 1.62 -16.73
CA ALA A 302 -34.05 2.71 -16.80
C ALA A 302 -33.34 3.92 -17.42
N PHE A 303 -33.75 4.32 -18.63
CA PHE A 303 -33.66 5.70 -19.06
C PHE A 303 -34.78 6.41 -18.30
N LYS A 304 -34.46 7.33 -17.40
CA LYS A 304 -35.51 8.22 -16.89
C LYS A 304 -35.90 9.15 -18.03
N ASP A 305 -36.92 8.76 -18.79
CA ASP A 305 -37.71 9.70 -19.55
C ASP A 305 -38.31 10.72 -18.59
N VAL A 306 -38.34 11.95 -19.10
CA VAL A 306 -38.81 13.21 -18.54
C VAL A 306 -40.09 13.03 -17.73
N GLU A 307 -40.00 12.95 -16.40
CA GLU A 307 -41.01 13.38 -15.40
C GLU A 307 -40.72 12.74 -14.03
N PHE A 308 -39.68 13.22 -13.34
CA PHE A 308 -39.73 13.42 -11.88
C PHE A 308 -38.46 14.14 -11.43
N ILE A 309 -38.65 15.43 -11.15
CA ILE A 309 -37.79 16.34 -10.38
C ILE A 309 -36.57 16.90 -11.13
N LEU A 310 -36.70 18.20 -11.45
CA LEU A 310 -35.64 19.17 -11.64
C LEU A 310 -34.35 18.80 -10.86
N ASN A 311 -33.33 18.30 -11.57
CA ASN A 311 -31.87 18.43 -11.30
C ASN A 311 -31.00 17.27 -11.81
N TRP A 312 -31.52 16.26 -12.52
CA TRP A 312 -30.67 15.14 -12.95
C TRP A 312 -30.97 14.66 -14.38
N ILE A 313 -30.33 15.31 -15.35
CA ILE A 313 -30.41 14.99 -16.78
C ILE A 313 -29.42 13.87 -17.12
N GLY A 314 -29.86 12.82 -17.84
CA GLY A 314 -28.96 11.88 -18.54
C GLY A 314 -28.50 10.62 -17.80
N ARG A 315 -29.23 10.14 -16.80
CA ARG A 315 -28.79 9.02 -15.95
C ARG A 315 -29.35 7.67 -16.39
N VAL A 316 -28.48 6.79 -16.88
CA VAL A 316 -28.80 5.35 -17.01
C VAL A 316 -28.65 4.70 -15.64
N LEU A 317 -29.70 4.06 -15.17
CA LEU A 317 -29.73 3.29 -13.93
C LEU A 317 -29.69 1.81 -14.27
N CYS A 318 -28.66 1.10 -13.81
CA CYS A 318 -28.59 -0.36 -13.96
C CYS A 318 -28.93 -1.01 -12.62
N SER A 319 -30.05 -1.74 -12.55
CA SER A 319 -30.47 -2.48 -11.36
C SER A 319 -30.29 -3.98 -11.58
N PHE A 320 -29.70 -4.66 -10.60
CA PHE A 320 -29.54 -6.11 -10.56
C PHE A 320 -30.33 -6.67 -9.39
N LEU A 321 -31.29 -7.57 -9.63
CA LEU A 321 -31.89 -8.38 -8.58
C LEU A 321 -30.95 -9.56 -8.28
N LEU A 322 -30.48 -9.67 -7.04
CA LEU A 322 -29.60 -10.77 -6.62
C LEU A 322 -30.39 -11.69 -5.67
N TYR A 323 -30.28 -13.00 -5.85
CA TYR A 323 -30.91 -13.98 -4.97
C TYR A 323 -29.84 -14.62 -4.07
N PHE A 324 -29.21 -13.84 -3.21
CA PHE A 324 -28.12 -14.32 -2.35
C PHE A 324 -28.25 -13.84 -0.91
N THR A 325 -28.27 -14.79 0.03
CA THR A 325 -28.31 -14.55 1.47
C THR A 325 -26.88 -14.52 2.00
N LEU A 326 -26.45 -13.38 2.54
CA LEU A 326 -25.17 -13.25 3.22
C LEU A 326 -25.30 -13.87 4.62
N GLN A 327 -24.51 -14.91 4.90
CA GLN A 327 -24.40 -15.45 6.25
C GLN A 327 -23.60 -14.49 7.14
N SER A 328 -23.96 -14.45 8.42
CA SER A 328 -23.72 -13.35 9.36
C SER A 328 -22.24 -13.10 9.71
N GLY A 329 -21.85 -11.83 9.85
CA GLY A 329 -20.65 -11.38 10.59
C GLY A 329 -19.39 -11.14 9.78
N ASP A 330 -19.32 -11.67 8.55
CA ASP A 330 -18.09 -11.63 7.77
C ASP A 330 -17.83 -10.27 7.09
N SER A 331 -16.56 -9.98 6.82
CA SER A 331 -16.16 -8.92 5.90
C SER A 331 -16.39 -9.37 4.45
N PHE A 332 -17.17 -8.59 3.70
CA PHE A 332 -17.56 -8.87 2.32
C PHE A 332 -16.76 -8.01 1.34
N THR A 333 -16.37 -8.61 0.21
CA THR A 333 -15.85 -7.87 -0.94
C THR A 333 -16.76 -8.05 -2.14
N MET A 334 -17.08 -6.95 -2.82
CA MET A 334 -17.79 -6.97 -4.09
C MET A 334 -16.88 -6.46 -5.21
N TYR A 335 -16.64 -7.31 -6.20
CA TYR A 335 -15.81 -7.01 -7.36
C TYR A 335 -16.66 -6.81 -8.61
N PHE A 336 -16.38 -5.76 -9.36
CA PHE A 336 -16.99 -5.48 -10.66
C PHE A 336 -15.92 -5.70 -11.72
N THR A 337 -16.16 -6.65 -12.59
CA THR A 337 -15.26 -7.06 -13.69
C THR A 337 -15.95 -6.85 -15.02
N SER A 338 -15.19 -6.58 -16.08
CA SER A 338 -15.76 -6.59 -17.43
C SER A 338 -15.84 -8.02 -17.96
N CYS A 339 -16.93 -8.35 -18.66
CA CYS A 339 -17.09 -9.58 -19.43
C CYS A 339 -16.25 -9.59 -20.72
N SER A 340 -15.72 -8.44 -21.14
CA SER A 340 -15.00 -8.29 -22.41
C SER A 340 -13.51 -8.61 -22.25
N GLN A 341 -12.99 -9.50 -23.10
CA GLN A 341 -11.55 -9.67 -23.35
C GLN A 341 -11.04 -8.73 -24.47
N MET A 342 -11.86 -7.82 -25.00
CA MET A 342 -11.55 -7.00 -26.18
C MET A 342 -10.95 -5.63 -25.85
N LEU A 343 -10.40 -4.97 -26.88
CA LEU A 343 -9.78 -3.62 -26.87
C LEU A 343 -10.65 -2.48 -26.30
N GLU A 344 -11.95 -2.70 -26.09
CA GLU A 344 -12.93 -1.75 -25.49
C GLU A 344 -13.22 -2.03 -23.99
N GLY A 345 -12.33 -2.74 -23.30
CA GLY A 345 -12.49 -3.04 -21.88
C GLY A 345 -12.32 -1.83 -20.97
N LEU A 346 -13.15 -1.73 -19.91
CA LEU A 346 -12.96 -0.77 -18.84
C LEU A 346 -11.54 -0.87 -18.25
N PRO A 347 -10.83 0.26 -18.02
CA PRO A 347 -9.51 0.24 -17.44
C PRO A 347 -9.50 -0.46 -16.09
N LYS A 348 -8.55 -1.39 -15.92
CA LYS A 348 -8.38 -2.12 -14.68
C LYS A 348 -7.43 -1.37 -13.75
N GLY A 349 -7.80 -1.33 -12.47
CA GLY A 349 -6.98 -0.76 -11.41
C GLY A 349 -6.35 -1.85 -10.54
N TYR A 350 -6.42 -1.64 -9.23
CA TYR A 350 -6.08 -2.67 -8.25
C TYR A 350 -7.01 -3.89 -8.43
N GLU A 351 -6.53 -5.06 -8.02
CA GLU A 351 -7.25 -6.34 -8.10
C GLU A 351 -7.63 -6.77 -9.53
N ASP A 352 -6.93 -6.25 -10.54
CA ASP A 352 -7.17 -6.54 -11.97
C ASP A 352 -8.63 -6.37 -12.39
N CYS A 353 -9.32 -5.38 -11.80
CA CYS A 353 -10.72 -5.10 -12.08
C CYS A 353 -10.99 -3.58 -12.24
N PRO A 354 -12.07 -3.20 -12.97
CA PRO A 354 -12.52 -1.81 -13.05
C PRO A 354 -12.71 -1.14 -11.70
N PHE A 355 -13.48 -1.76 -10.80
CA PHE A 355 -13.68 -1.28 -9.45
C PHE A 355 -14.19 -2.37 -8.51
N TYR A 356 -13.98 -2.18 -7.21
CA TYR A 356 -14.45 -3.06 -6.15
C TYR A 356 -14.64 -2.27 -4.86
N PHE A 357 -15.19 -2.90 -3.83
CA PHE A 357 -15.24 -2.33 -2.49
C PHE A 357 -15.45 -3.41 -1.43
N TRP A 358 -15.03 -3.10 -0.21
CA TRP A 358 -15.28 -3.89 0.98
C TRP A 358 -16.32 -3.26 1.89
N PHE A 359 -17.19 -4.07 2.48
CA PHE A 359 -18.11 -3.66 3.55
C PHE A 359 -18.31 -4.81 4.55
N ASN A 360 -18.86 -4.52 5.72
CA ASN A 360 -19.25 -5.54 6.70
C ASN A 360 -20.74 -5.33 7.01
N THR A 361 -21.54 -6.40 7.01
CA THR A 361 -23.00 -6.29 7.13
C THR A 361 -23.45 -5.73 8.46
N SER A 362 -22.66 -5.89 9.51
CA SER A 362 -22.97 -5.42 10.86
C SER A 362 -23.00 -3.89 10.96
N PHE A 363 -22.41 -3.19 9.98
CA PHE A 363 -22.43 -1.73 9.86
C PHE A 363 -23.44 -1.21 8.82
N VAL A 364 -24.26 -2.09 8.25
CA VAL A 364 -25.29 -1.67 7.28
C VAL A 364 -26.51 -1.14 8.02
N GLU A 365 -26.76 0.15 7.85
CA GLU A 365 -27.92 0.84 8.40
C GLU A 365 -29.08 0.91 7.38
N ASN A 366 -30.32 0.94 7.88
CA ASN A 366 -31.53 1.16 7.06
C ASN A 366 -31.66 0.22 5.83
N ASN A 367 -31.09 -1.00 5.92
CA ASN A 367 -31.06 -2.00 4.85
C ASN A 367 -30.56 -1.44 3.51
N LYS A 368 -29.63 -0.47 3.56
CA LYS A 368 -29.09 0.19 2.37
C LYS A 368 -27.63 0.57 2.59
N LEU A 369 -26.79 0.33 1.58
CA LEU A 369 -25.42 0.85 1.52
C LEU A 369 -25.29 1.67 0.24
N TYR A 370 -25.00 2.95 0.35
CA TYR A 370 -24.62 3.80 -0.78
C TYR A 370 -23.14 4.14 -0.66
N LEU A 371 -22.41 4.01 -1.77
CA LEU A 371 -21.02 4.40 -1.89
C LEU A 371 -20.89 5.35 -3.08
N SER A 372 -20.36 6.56 -2.86
CA SER A 372 -20.03 7.50 -3.93
C SER A 372 -18.81 7.02 -4.73
N ARG A 373 -18.48 7.70 -5.82
CA ARG A 373 -17.26 7.45 -6.61
C ARG A 373 -15.99 7.45 -5.74
N GLU A 374 -15.90 8.39 -4.81
CA GLU A 374 -14.77 8.58 -3.90
C GLU A 374 -14.68 7.45 -2.87
N GLU A 375 -15.76 6.71 -2.64
CA GLU A 375 -15.84 5.59 -1.70
C GLU A 375 -15.64 4.21 -2.37
N LEU A 376 -15.38 4.20 -3.69
CA LEU A 376 -15.14 2.98 -4.46
C LEU A 376 -13.65 2.79 -4.76
N ASP A 377 -13.16 1.55 -4.63
CA ASP A 377 -11.77 1.23 -4.91
C ASP A 377 -11.53 1.20 -6.42
N ASN A 378 -10.56 2.01 -6.87
CA ASN A 378 -10.25 2.42 -8.25
C ASN A 378 -10.92 3.72 -8.74
N PRO A 379 -12.26 3.91 -8.68
CA PRO A 379 -12.92 5.16 -9.10
C PRO A 379 -12.53 6.39 -8.27
N HIS A 380 -12.10 6.21 -7.01
CA HIS A 380 -11.58 7.30 -6.19
C HIS A 380 -10.36 8.01 -6.79
N LYS A 381 -9.67 7.40 -7.76
CA LYS A 381 -8.48 7.99 -8.38
C LYS A 381 -8.89 8.99 -9.45
N SER A 382 -8.44 10.24 -9.30
CA SER A 382 -8.74 11.35 -10.22
C SER A 382 -8.44 11.05 -11.69
N LYS A 383 -7.43 10.22 -11.97
CA LYS A 383 -7.10 9.75 -13.33
C LYS A 383 -8.18 8.89 -14.01
N THR A 384 -9.26 8.56 -13.31
CA THR A 384 -10.37 7.74 -13.82
C THR A 384 -11.68 8.53 -13.92
N TRP A 385 -11.66 9.83 -13.59
CA TRP A 385 -12.87 10.67 -13.51
C TRP A 385 -13.41 11.11 -14.88
N ASP A 386 -12.63 10.91 -15.94
CA ASP A 386 -13.10 10.96 -17.32
C ASP A 386 -14.12 9.85 -17.62
N ILE A 387 -13.96 8.68 -16.99
CA ILE A 387 -14.87 7.53 -17.09
C ILE A 387 -15.94 7.59 -16.00
N TYR A 388 -15.52 7.65 -14.73
CA TYR A 388 -16.42 7.67 -13.58
C TYR A 388 -16.75 9.12 -13.20
N LYS A 389 -17.93 9.59 -13.64
CA LYS A 389 -18.41 10.96 -13.39
C LYS A 389 -18.65 11.23 -11.91
N GLU A 390 -18.77 12.51 -11.54
CA GLU A 390 -18.91 12.95 -10.14
C GLU A 390 -20.07 12.29 -9.41
N ASP A 391 -21.16 12.02 -10.12
CA ASP A 391 -22.35 11.39 -9.55
C ASP A 391 -22.40 9.86 -9.79
N PHE A 392 -21.29 9.26 -10.23
CA PHE A 392 -21.11 7.82 -10.25
C PHE A 392 -21.12 7.26 -8.83
N GLY A 393 -21.77 6.12 -8.64
CA GLY A 393 -21.83 5.48 -7.35
C GLY A 393 -22.59 4.17 -7.39
N VAL A 394 -22.56 3.46 -6.28
CA VAL A 394 -23.19 2.15 -6.13
C VAL A 394 -24.15 2.17 -4.95
N THR A 395 -25.34 1.61 -5.11
CA THR A 395 -26.27 1.33 -4.02
C THR A 395 -26.56 -0.14 -3.93
N LEU A 396 -26.35 -0.73 -2.76
CA LEU A 396 -26.90 -2.02 -2.37
C LEU A 396 -28.14 -1.78 -1.54
N SER A 397 -29.20 -2.53 -1.84
CA SER A 397 -30.40 -2.61 -1.01
C SER A 397 -30.52 -4.03 -0.50
N PHE A 398 -30.80 -4.16 0.79
CA PHE A 398 -30.85 -5.42 1.49
C PHE A 398 -32.29 -5.71 1.95
N SER A 399 -32.56 -6.98 2.25
CA SER A 399 -33.71 -7.40 3.04
C SER A 399 -33.23 -8.29 4.18
N ASP A 400 -34.10 -8.50 5.16
CA ASP A 400 -33.88 -9.56 6.14
C ASP A 400 -33.83 -10.94 5.42
N PRO A 401 -33.14 -11.94 6.02
CA PRO A 401 -32.82 -13.23 5.38
C PRO A 401 -34.00 -14.00 4.80
#